data_AF-A0A7C2PBS0-F1
#
_entry.id   AF-A0A7C2PBS0-F1
#
_cell.length_a   1.000
_cell.length_b   1.000
_cell.length_c   1.000
_cell.angle_alpha   90.00
_cell.angle_beta   90.00
_cell.angle_gamma   90.00
#
_symmetry.space_group_name_H-M   'P 1'
#
loop_
_entity.id
_entity.type
_entity.pdbx_description
1 polymer ?
#
loop_
_entity_poly.entity_id
_entity_poly.type
_entity_poly.pdbx_seq_one_letter_code
_entity_poly.pdbx_strand_id
1 'polypeptide(L)' 'MAIEVKVPVLPESISDATIAGWHKQPGEPVMRDENLVDLETDKV' A
#
# COMPACT_ATOMS: atom_id res chain seq x y z
N MET A 1 -0.17 12.31 15.34
CA MET A 1 0.24 10.89 15.31
C MET A 1 0.16 10.45 13.86
N ALA A 2 1.28 10.05 13.26
CA ALA A 2 1.27 9.49 11.90
C ALA A 2 1.14 7.97 12.03
N ILE A 3 0.30 7.34 11.20
CA ILE A 3 0.18 5.89 11.12
C ILE A 3 1.15 5.44 10.04
N GLU A 4 2.17 4.67 10.41
CA GLU A 4 3.07 4.05 9.44
C GLU A 4 2.36 2.84 8.80
N VAL A 5 1.97 2.99 7.53
CA VAL A 5 1.45 1.90 6.72
C VAL A 5 2.66 1.15 6.14
N LYS A 6 2.93 -0.05 6.66
CA LYS A 6 4.03 -0.89 6.16
C LYS A 6 3.53 -1.83 5.07
N VAL A 7 4.30 -1.94 4.00
CA VAL A 7 4.09 -2.96 2.97
C VAL A 7 4.32 -4.34 3.61
N PRO A 8 3.38 -5.30 3.46
CA PRO A 8 3.56 -6.66 3.97
C PRO A 8 4.67 -7.39 3.22
N VAL A 9 5.15 -8.50 3.79
CA VAL A 9 6.22 -9.32 3.19
C VAL A 9 5.74 -9.81 1.81
N LEU A 10 6.45 -9.37 0.76
CA LEU A 10 6.20 -9.81 -0.61
C LEU A 10 6.74 -11.24 -0.80
N PRO A 11 6.12 -12.08 -1.65
CA PRO A 11 6.63 -13.41 -1.97
C PRO A 11 8.04 -13.36 -2.57
N GLU A 12 8.84 -14.42 -2.43
CA GLU A 12 10.21 -14.51 -2.98
C GLU A 12 10.29 -14.29 -4.52
N SER A 13 9.16 -14.39 -5.22
CA SER A 13 9.03 -14.14 -6.66
C SER A 13 8.74 -12.67 -7.01
N ILE A 14 8.54 -11.80 -6.02
CA ILE A 14 8.22 -10.38 -6.16
C ILE A 14 9.32 -9.58 -5.45
N SER A 15 10.28 -9.09 -6.23
CA SER A 15 11.40 -8.29 -5.71
C SER A 15 11.00 -6.84 -5.40
N ASP A 16 10.09 -6.28 -6.20
CA ASP A 16 9.75 -4.87 -6.18
C ASP A 16 8.24 -4.69 -6.30
N ALA A 17 7.65 -3.96 -5.35
CA ALA A 17 6.27 -3.49 -5.43
C ALA A 17 6.28 -1.99 -5.71
N THR A 18 5.62 -1.58 -6.78
CA THR A 18 5.46 -0.17 -7.13
C THR A 18 4.16 0.34 -6.53
N ILE A 19 4.19 1.54 -5.94
CA ILE A 19 2.97 2.21 -5.51
C ILE A 19 2.22 2.66 -6.78
N ALA A 20 1.12 1.99 -7.09
CA ALA A 20 0.28 2.30 -8.24
C ALA A 20 -0.54 3.57 -8.02
N GLY A 21 -1.03 3.77 -6.79
CA GLY A 21 -1.81 4.96 -6.45
C GLY A 21 -2.15 5.07 -4.97
N TRP A 22 -2.22 6.31 -4.49
CA TRP A 22 -2.74 6.63 -3.17
C TRP A 22 -4.23 6.94 -3.26
N HIS A 23 -5.04 6.20 -2.50
CA HIS A 23 -6.49 6.43 -2.40
C HIS A 23 -6.87 7.38 -1.28
N LYS A 24 -5.91 7.74 -0.43
CA LYS A 24 -6.10 8.65 0.71
C LYS A 24 -5.12 9.79 0.71
N GLN A 25 -5.63 10.95 1.07
CA GLN A 25 -4.83 12.16 1.21
C GLN A 25 -4.52 12.46 2.68
N PRO A 26 -3.43 13.19 2.96
CA PRO A 26 -3.08 13.60 4.31
C PRO A 26 -4.22 14.40 4.96
N GLY A 27 -4.73 13.92 6.09
CA GLY A 27 -5.82 14.55 6.83
C GLY A 27 -7.21 13.97 6.58
N GLU A 28 -7.36 13.04 5.64
CA GLU A 28 -8.63 12.32 5.48
C GLU A 28 -8.84 11.26 6.56
N PRO A 29 -10.11 11.05 6.99
CA PRO A 29 -10.44 9.93 7.84
C PRO A 29 -10.28 8.60 7.09
N VAL A 30 -9.68 7.62 7.76
CA VAL A 30 -9.50 6.25 7.27
C VAL A 30 -10.43 5.31 8.03
N MET A 31 -11.16 4.46 7.32
CA MET A 31 -12.09 3.48 7.92
C MET A 31 -11.54 2.06 7.84
N ARG A 32 -12.07 1.17 8.68
CA ARG A 32 -11.74 -0.26 8.63
C ARG A 32 -12.28 -0.84 7.31
N ASP A 33 -11.53 -1.75 6.70
CA ASP A 33 -11.83 -2.35 5.39
C ASP A 33 -11.70 -1.39 4.19
N GLU A 34 -11.09 -0.22 4.38
CA GLU A 34 -10.84 0.75 3.33
C GLU A 34 -9.44 0.58 2.73
N ASN A 35 -9.35 0.68 1.40
CA ASN A 35 -8.07 0.60 0.71
C ASN A 35 -7.36 1.95 0.75
N LEU A 36 -6.12 1.97 1.25
CA LEU A 36 -5.33 3.20 1.41
C LEU A 36 -4.37 3.44 0.24
N VAL A 37 -3.77 2.36 -0.26
CA VAL A 37 -2.72 2.40 -1.26
C VAL A 37 -2.80 1.14 -2.11
N ASP A 38 -2.82 1.32 -3.42
CA ASP A 38 -2.67 0.22 -4.35
C ASP A 38 -1.20 -0.01 -4.62
N LEU A 39 -0.79 -1.26 -4.44
CA LEU A 39 0.55 -1.75 -4.72
C LEU A 39 0.45 -2.67 -5.94
N GLU A 40 1.14 -2.32 -7.00
CA GLU A 40 1.28 -3.16 -8.19
C GLU A 40 2.62 -3.89 -8.11
N THR A 41 2.56 -5.20 -8.21
CA THR A 41 3.72 -6.07 -8.21
C THR A 41 3.86 -6.66 -9.59
N ASP A 42 4.98 -6.39 -10.26
CA ASP A 42 5.27 -7.08 -11.51
C ASP A 42 5.78 -8.47 -11.16
N LYS A 43 4.98 -9.48 -11.51
CA LYS A 43 5.35 -10.89 -11.37
C LYS A 43 6.05 -11.31 -12.65
N VAL A 44 7.34 -11.62 -12.57
CA VAL A 44 8.03 -12.41 -13.60
C VAL A 44 7.68 -13.89 -13.51
#